data_AF-A0A5M6CTD8-F1
#
_entry.id   AF-A0A5M6CTD8-F1
#
_cell.length_a   1.000
_cell.length_b   1.000
_cell.length_c   1.000
_cell.angle_alpha   90.00
_cell.angle_beta   90.00
_cell.angle_gamma   90.00
#
_symmetry.space_group_name_H-M   'P 1'
#
loop_
_entity.id
_entity.type
_entity.pdbx_description
1 polymer ?
#
loop_
_entity_poly.entity_id
_entity_poly.type
_entity_poly.pdbx_seq_one_letter_code
_entity_poly.pdbx_strand_id
1 'polypeptide(L)'
;MGWLFRSDLTRKELIGDRTESWERTSGETIVRSECLAHCYRGGGFSGVLWAVWERRFIKDGEDIEPKQRWITCDLLQYQRDSGWGYKDMDESMHPYYYSCPLKYLNMVPIDEFGGNAEWRAEVIEHHERRRAKRQSRAIIV
;
A
#
# COMPACT_ATOMS: atom_id res chain seq x y z
N MET A 1 2.68 -16.34 -0.86
CA MET A 1 1.70 -15.41 -1.47
C MET A 1 1.68 -15.60 -2.98
N GLY A 2 0.60 -16.17 -3.52
CA GLY A 2 0.40 -16.35 -4.97
C GLY A 2 -0.37 -15.18 -5.59
N TRP A 3 -0.56 -15.20 -6.91
CA TRP A 3 -1.46 -14.27 -7.58
C TRP A 3 -2.92 -14.74 -7.44
N LEU A 4 -3.83 -13.79 -7.18
CA LEU A 4 -5.27 -14.02 -7.28
C LEU A 4 -5.82 -13.19 -8.45
N PHE A 5 -6.36 -13.86 -9.46
CA PHE A 5 -6.99 -13.23 -10.62
C PHE A 5 -8.51 -13.25 -10.54
N ARG A 6 -9.12 -12.18 -11.03
CA ARG A 6 -10.56 -11.95 -11.07
C ARG A 6 -10.93 -11.44 -12.46
N SER A 7 -11.56 -12.31 -13.24
CA SER A 7 -12.00 -12.00 -14.61
C SER A 7 -13.19 -11.05 -14.65
N ASP A 8 -13.90 -10.92 -13.53
CA ASP A 8 -15.10 -10.12 -13.34
C ASP A 8 -14.82 -8.65 -12.97
N LEU A 9 -13.55 -8.28 -12.68
CA LEU A 9 -13.21 -6.95 -12.18
C LEU A 9 -12.40 -6.13 -13.17
N THR A 10 -12.77 -4.86 -13.32
CA THR A 10 -11.88 -3.84 -13.88
C THR A 10 -10.79 -3.48 -12.88
N ARG A 11 -9.71 -2.82 -13.35
CA ARG A 11 -8.66 -2.29 -12.46
C ARG A 11 -9.24 -1.38 -11.38
N LYS A 12 -10.24 -0.56 -11.72
CA LYS A 12 -10.84 0.41 -10.79
C LYS A 12 -11.60 -0.30 -9.68
N GLU A 13 -12.39 -1.30 -10.03
CA GLU A 13 -13.11 -2.13 -9.05
C GLU A 13 -12.14 -2.92 -8.19
N LEU A 14 -11.12 -3.54 -8.77
CA LEU A 14 -10.08 -4.23 -8.00
C LEU A 14 -9.38 -3.29 -7.00
N ILE A 15 -9.06 -2.05 -7.40
CA ILE A 15 -8.50 -1.05 -6.48
C ILE A 15 -9.51 -0.71 -5.38
N GLY A 16 -10.80 -0.55 -5.73
CA GLY A 16 -11.89 -0.32 -4.78
C GLY A 16 -11.95 -1.42 -3.73
N ASP A 17 -12.10 -2.68 -4.15
CA ASP A 17 -12.14 -3.85 -3.28
C ASP A 17 -10.90 -3.94 -2.37
N ARG A 18 -9.72 -3.68 -2.93
CA ARG A 18 -8.45 -3.74 -2.17
C ARG A 18 -8.25 -2.57 -1.21
N THR A 19 -9.06 -1.52 -1.28
CA THR A 19 -8.96 -0.34 -0.41
C THR A 19 -10.24 -0.07 0.36
N GLU A 20 -11.21 -0.99 0.29
CA GLU A 20 -12.45 -0.91 1.03
C GLU A 20 -12.19 -1.16 2.52
N SER A 21 -12.53 -0.17 3.34
CA SER A 21 -12.49 -0.30 4.79
C SER A 21 -13.41 -1.42 5.25
N TRP A 22 -13.01 -2.17 6.26
CA TRP A 22 -13.77 -3.30 6.75
C TRP A 22 -13.76 -3.38 8.27
N GLU A 23 -14.78 -4.05 8.79
CA GLU A 23 -14.95 -4.30 10.21
C GLU A 23 -15.19 -5.78 10.45
N ARG A 24 -14.63 -6.32 11.53
CA ARG A 24 -14.89 -7.69 12.00
C ARG A 24 -15.16 -7.69 13.48
N THR A 25 -16.25 -8.33 13.88
CA THR A 25 -16.58 -8.55 15.28
C THR A 25 -16.11 -9.94 15.71
N SER A 26 -15.39 -10.01 16.83
CA SER A 26 -14.98 -11.24 17.49
C SER A 26 -15.34 -11.15 18.97
N GLY A 27 -16.43 -11.81 19.35
CA GLY A 27 -17.02 -11.66 20.69
C GLY A 27 -17.47 -10.22 20.93
N GLU A 28 -16.95 -9.59 21.98
CA GLU A 28 -17.22 -8.19 22.33
C GLU A 28 -16.25 -7.20 21.66
N THR A 29 -15.25 -7.70 20.93
CA THR A 29 -14.23 -6.85 20.29
C THR A 29 -14.55 -6.61 18.82
N ILE A 30 -14.49 -5.36 18.40
CA ILE A 30 -14.63 -4.90 17.03
C ILE A 30 -13.24 -4.53 16.51
N VAL A 31 -12.79 -5.20 15.44
CA VAL A 31 -11.58 -4.83 14.71
C VAL A 31 -11.97 -4.04 13.48
N ARG A 32 -11.67 -2.75 13.48
CA ARG A 32 -11.96 -1.84 12.35
C ARG A 32 -10.67 -1.51 11.64
N SER A 33 -10.61 -1.77 10.33
CA SER A 33 -9.47 -1.41 9.48
C SER A 33 -9.92 -0.40 8.42
N GLU A 34 -9.26 0.76 8.37
CA GLU A 34 -9.59 1.85 7.47
C GLU A 34 -8.44 2.18 6.52
N CYS A 35 -8.75 2.36 5.24
CA CYS A 35 -7.79 2.86 4.27
C CYS A 35 -7.72 4.40 4.34
N LEU A 36 -6.63 4.93 4.89
CA LEU A 36 -6.42 6.38 5.06
C LEU A 36 -6.02 7.06 3.75
N ALA A 37 -5.23 6.37 2.93
CA ALA A 37 -4.80 6.86 1.63
C ALA A 37 -4.37 5.71 0.74
N HIS A 38 -4.62 5.80 -0.56
CA HIS A 38 -4.10 4.84 -1.52
C HIS A 38 -3.71 5.51 -2.85
N CYS A 39 -2.82 4.88 -3.59
CA CYS A 39 -2.50 5.29 -4.96
C CYS A 39 -1.99 4.12 -5.80
N TYR A 40 -2.38 4.11 -7.08
CA TYR A 40 -1.82 3.20 -8.07
C TYR A 40 -0.64 3.85 -8.79
N ARG A 41 0.48 3.14 -8.91
CA ARG A 41 1.70 3.54 -9.62
C ARG A 41 2.06 2.47 -10.64
N GLY A 42 1.91 2.76 -11.93
CA GLY A 42 2.24 1.80 -12.98
C GLY A 42 1.68 2.19 -14.34
N GLY A 43 1.72 1.24 -15.26
CA GLY A 43 1.17 1.36 -16.61
C GLY A 43 -0.28 0.92 -16.72
N GLY A 44 -0.74 0.75 -17.96
CA GLY A 44 -2.11 0.33 -18.27
C GLY A 44 -2.46 -1.08 -17.79
N PHE A 45 -1.49 -2.01 -17.81
CA PHE A 45 -1.71 -3.44 -17.58
C PHE A 45 -0.96 -4.01 -16.37
N SER A 46 -0.11 -3.22 -15.72
CA SER A 46 0.57 -3.64 -14.49
C SER A 46 1.06 -2.44 -13.69
N GLY A 47 1.11 -2.61 -12.38
CA GLY A 47 1.55 -1.57 -11.45
C GLY A 47 1.50 -2.02 -10.01
N VAL A 48 1.69 -1.06 -9.13
CA VAL A 48 1.67 -1.26 -7.68
C VAL A 48 0.58 -0.38 -7.09
N LEU A 49 -0.30 -0.98 -6.30
CA LEU A 49 -1.23 -0.29 -5.43
C LEU A 49 -0.58 -0.14 -4.05
N TRP A 50 -0.31 1.10 -3.69
CA TRP A 50 0.12 1.46 -2.34
C TRP A 50 -1.09 1.91 -1.54
N ALA A 51 -1.23 1.43 -0.30
CA ALA A 51 -2.23 1.94 0.62
C ALA A 51 -1.64 2.13 2.03
N VAL A 52 -2.21 3.06 2.78
CA VAL A 52 -1.97 3.27 4.21
C VAL A 52 -3.21 2.83 4.94
N TRP A 53 -3.03 1.89 5.85
CA TRP A 53 -4.10 1.32 6.67
C TRP A 53 -3.94 1.71 8.11
N GLU A 54 -5.05 2.02 8.78
CA GLU A 54 -5.14 2.11 10.22
C GLU A 54 -6.05 1.01 10.75
N ARG A 55 -5.66 0.35 11.84
CA ARG A 55 -6.48 -0.62 12.55
C ARG A 55 -6.68 -0.21 13.99
N ARG A 56 -7.93 -0.35 14.43
CA ARG A 56 -8.37 -0.11 15.79
C ARG A 56 -9.04 -1.35 16.35
N PHE A 57 -8.87 -1.57 17.65
CA PHE A 57 -9.47 -2.66 18.41
C PHE A 57 -10.38 -2.01 19.44
N ILE A 58 -11.69 -2.17 19.26
CA ILE A 58 -12.71 -1.44 20.02
C ILE A 58 -13.48 -2.45 20.87
N LYS A 59 -13.64 -2.17 22.17
CA LYS A 59 -14.51 -2.93 23.07
C LYS A 59 -15.31 -1.92 23.90
N ASP A 60 -16.62 -2.13 24.02
CA ASP A 60 -17.53 -1.25 24.78
C ASP A 60 -17.46 0.23 24.35
N GLY A 61 -17.10 0.50 23.09
CA GLY A 61 -16.95 1.85 22.54
C GLY A 61 -15.58 2.50 22.76
N GLU A 62 -14.66 1.83 23.45
CA GLU A 62 -13.30 2.33 23.73
C GLU A 62 -12.24 1.52 22.98
N ASP A 63 -11.13 2.19 22.61
CA ASP A 63 -9.97 1.53 22.04
C ASP A 63 -9.21 0.75 23.13
N ILE A 64 -9.11 -0.57 22.98
CA ILE A 64 -8.44 -1.46 23.95
C ILE A 64 -6.97 -1.71 23.65
N GLU A 65 -6.53 -1.40 22.44
CA GLU A 65 -5.13 -1.50 22.02
C GLU A 65 -4.70 -0.21 21.32
N PRO A 66 -3.40 0.12 21.32
CA PRO A 66 -2.87 1.18 20.47
C PRO A 66 -3.25 0.92 19.01
N LYS A 67 -3.72 1.97 18.33
CA LYS A 67 -4.00 1.89 16.90
C LYS A 67 -2.75 1.43 16.15
N GLN A 68 -2.94 0.54 15.19
CA GLN A 68 -1.87 0.08 14.31
C GLN A 68 -1.96 0.84 13.00
N ARG A 69 -0.82 1.17 12.41
CA ARG A 69 -0.79 1.75 11.07
C ARG A 69 0.31 1.12 10.25
N TRP A 70 0.03 0.80 8.99
CA TRP A 70 1.03 0.18 8.12
C TRP A 70 0.81 0.57 6.65
N ILE A 71 1.83 0.32 5.84
CA ILE A 71 1.80 0.55 4.40
C ILE A 71 1.67 -0.83 3.73
N THR A 72 0.77 -0.96 2.77
CA THR A 72 0.66 -2.17 1.94
C THR A 72 1.16 -1.91 0.53
N CYS A 73 1.65 -2.99 -0.09
CA CYS A 73 2.13 -3.03 -1.46
C CYS A 73 1.47 -4.19 -2.20
N ASP A 74 0.44 -3.90 -2.99
CA ASP A 74 -0.22 -4.93 -3.79
C ASP A 74 0.22 -4.78 -5.25
N LEU A 75 0.80 -5.82 -5.84
CA LEU A 75 1.08 -5.83 -7.28
C LEU A 75 -0.21 -6.10 -8.01
N LEU A 76 -0.55 -5.26 -8.98
CA LEU A 76 -1.70 -5.45 -9.86
C LEU A 76 -1.20 -5.80 -11.25
N GLN A 77 -1.78 -6.81 -11.87
CA GLN A 77 -1.46 -7.22 -13.23
C GLN A 77 -2.71 -7.67 -13.96
N TYR A 78 -2.83 -7.29 -15.22
CA TYR A 78 -3.84 -7.82 -16.13
C TYR A 78 -3.28 -9.01 -16.91
N GLN A 79 -4.06 -10.09 -16.99
CA GLN A 79 -3.84 -11.22 -17.87
C GLN A 79 -5.03 -11.37 -18.81
N ARG A 80 -4.77 -11.65 -20.09
CA ARG A 80 -5.80 -11.69 -21.14
C ARG A 80 -6.94 -12.67 -20.82
N ASP A 81 -6.62 -13.85 -20.29
CA ASP A 81 -7.59 -14.93 -20.06
C ASP A 81 -8.13 -14.95 -18.62
N SER A 82 -7.59 -14.14 -17.72
CA SER A 82 -7.92 -14.17 -16.29
C SER A 82 -8.32 -12.81 -15.71
N GLY A 83 -8.26 -11.74 -16.50
CA GLY A 83 -8.59 -10.39 -16.09
C GLY A 83 -7.54 -9.77 -15.18
N TRP A 84 -7.98 -8.91 -14.27
CA TRP A 84 -7.10 -8.27 -13.31
C TRP A 84 -6.83 -9.18 -12.12
N GLY A 85 -5.58 -9.27 -11.71
CA GLY A 85 -5.19 -9.96 -10.50
C GLY A 85 -4.33 -9.09 -9.62
N TYR A 86 -4.26 -9.49 -8.36
CA TYR A 86 -3.38 -8.88 -7.38
C TYR A 86 -2.51 -9.92 -6.69
N LYS A 87 -1.38 -9.45 -6.18
CA LYS A 87 -0.50 -10.20 -5.29
C LYS A 87 -0.03 -9.27 -4.18
N ASP A 88 -0.42 -9.62 -2.96
CA ASP A 88 0.02 -8.94 -1.75
C ASP A 88 1.52 -9.20 -1.55
N MET A 89 2.29 -8.13 -1.41
CA MET A 89 3.72 -8.19 -1.11
C MET A 89 3.94 -7.76 0.33
N ASP A 90 4.73 -8.54 1.04
CA ASP A 90 5.24 -8.14 2.35
C ASP A 90 6.63 -7.48 2.23
N GLU A 91 7.04 -6.81 3.30
CA GLU A 91 8.30 -6.04 3.38
C GLU A 91 9.57 -6.91 3.26
N SER A 92 9.48 -8.24 3.19
CA SER A 92 10.63 -9.14 2.99
C SER A 92 10.80 -9.61 1.53
N MET A 93 9.81 -9.38 0.66
CA MET A 93 9.86 -9.88 -0.72
C MET A 93 10.57 -8.93 -1.68
N HIS A 94 11.80 -9.26 -2.05
CA HIS A 94 12.54 -8.60 -3.13
C HIS A 94 12.04 -9.09 -4.51
N PRO A 95 11.92 -8.22 -5.54
CA PRO A 95 12.38 -6.83 -5.63
C PRO A 95 11.44 -5.80 -4.99
N TYR A 96 12.02 -4.90 -4.20
CA TYR A 96 11.30 -3.82 -3.56
C TYR A 96 10.87 -2.75 -4.56
N TYR A 97 9.57 -2.47 -4.60
CA TYR A 97 9.05 -1.32 -5.32
C TYR A 97 9.31 -0.06 -4.48
N TYR A 98 10.23 0.80 -4.93
CA TYR A 98 10.56 2.06 -4.25
C TYR A 98 9.65 3.24 -4.64
N SER A 99 8.54 2.95 -5.32
CA SER A 99 7.63 3.98 -5.85
C SER A 99 6.64 4.51 -4.82
N CYS A 100 6.69 4.00 -3.58
CA CYS A 100 5.81 4.40 -2.49
C CYS A 100 5.89 5.92 -2.26
N PRO A 101 4.76 6.65 -2.19
CA PRO A 101 4.78 8.09 -1.93
C PRO A 101 5.44 8.44 -0.59
N LEU A 102 6.34 9.43 -0.57
CA LEU A 102 6.97 9.92 0.66
C LEU A 102 5.96 10.35 1.74
N LYS A 103 4.80 10.89 1.33
CA LYS A 103 3.72 11.24 2.26
C LYS A 103 3.20 10.06 3.08
N TYR A 104 3.30 8.83 2.57
CA TYR A 104 2.86 7.64 3.30
C TYR A 104 3.86 7.27 4.39
N LEU A 105 5.15 7.49 4.18
CA LEU A 105 6.17 7.31 5.22
C LEU A 105 5.91 8.25 6.41
N ASN A 106 5.50 9.49 6.14
CA ASN A 106 5.11 10.46 7.16
C ASN A 106 3.80 10.08 7.88
N MET A 107 2.88 9.40 7.20
CA MET A 107 1.64 8.93 7.80
C MET A 107 1.87 7.77 8.76
N VAL A 108 2.97 7.02 8.61
CA VAL A 108 3.27 5.83 9.41
C VAL A 108 4.65 5.96 10.06
N PRO A 109 4.95 6.93 10.94
CA PRO A 109 6.30 7.09 11.51
C PRO A 109 6.86 5.77 12.11
N ILE A 110 8.14 5.46 11.85
CA ILE A 110 8.76 4.22 12.36
C ILE A 110 8.75 4.20 13.88
N ASP A 111 9.00 5.34 14.53
CA ASP A 111 9.08 5.43 15.99
C ASP A 111 7.73 5.13 16.67
N GLU A 112 6.62 5.30 15.95
CA GLU A 112 5.25 5.06 16.47
C GLU A 112 4.69 3.70 16.03
N PHE A 113 4.87 3.32 14.77
CA PHE A 113 4.20 2.15 14.17
C PHE A 113 5.16 1.06 13.67
N GLY A 114 6.47 1.28 13.73
CA GLY A 114 7.48 0.35 13.22
C GLY A 114 7.54 0.23 11.70
N GLY A 115 7.89 -0.96 11.23
CA GLY A 115 8.12 -1.31 9.82
C GLY A 115 9.61 -1.37 9.44
N ASN A 116 9.90 -1.62 8.17
CA ASN A 116 11.27 -1.80 7.69
C ASN A 116 11.99 -0.46 7.41
N ALA A 117 12.92 -0.10 8.29
CA ALA A 117 13.72 1.14 8.17
C ALA A 117 14.62 1.17 6.93
N GLU A 118 15.21 0.05 6.56
CA GLU A 118 16.09 -0.07 5.39
C GLU A 118 15.30 0.22 4.11
N TRP A 119 14.15 -0.43 3.94
CA TRP A 119 13.27 -0.19 2.79
C TRP A 119 12.84 1.28 2.69
N ARG A 120 12.51 1.93 3.81
CA ARG A 120 12.12 3.35 3.80
C ARG A 120 13.25 4.27 3.38
N ALA A 121 14.49 3.97 3.78
CA ALA A 121 15.67 4.70 3.32
C ALA A 121 15.83 4.55 1.79
N GLU A 122 15.66 3.35 1.25
CA GLU A 122 15.72 3.11 -0.20
C GLU A 122 14.61 3.81 -0.98
N VAL A 123 13.39 3.90 -0.41
CA VAL A 123 12.29 4.70 -0.98
C VAL A 123 12.68 6.18 -1.05
N ILE A 124 13.25 6.73 0.03
CA ILE A 124 13.71 8.13 0.08
C ILE A 124 14.76 8.36 -1.00
N GLU A 125 15.81 7.54 -1.04
CA GLU A 125 16.90 7.65 -2.01
C GLU A 125 16.36 7.52 -3.46
N HIS A 126 15.39 6.63 -3.71
CA HIS A 126 14.75 6.51 -5.02
C HIS A 126 14.08 7.81 -5.45
N HIS A 127 13.32 8.46 -4.57
CA HIS A 127 12.67 9.74 -4.88
C HIS A 127 13.68 10.87 -5.08
N GLU A 128 14.74 10.92 -4.27
CA GLU A 128 15.84 11.88 -4.41
C GLU A 128 16.54 11.72 -5.77
N ARG A 129 16.93 10.49 -6.13
CA ARG A 129 17.53 10.18 -7.44
C ARG A 129 16.61 10.59 -8.60
N ARG A 130 15.30 10.37 -8.47
CA ARG A 130 14.33 10.78 -9.49
C ARG A 130 14.15 12.29 -9.56
N ARG A 131 14.18 12.99 -8.43
CA ARG A 131 14.14 14.46 -8.38
C ARG A 131 15.38 15.04 -9.04
N ALA A 132 16.57 14.55 -8.70
CA ALA A 132 17.83 14.97 -9.30
C ALA A 132 17.84 14.76 -10.82
N LYS A 133 17.40 13.60 -11.31
CA LYS A 133 17.27 13.31 -12.75
C LYS A 133 16.29 14.25 -13.47
N ARG A 134 15.21 14.69 -12.81
CA ARG A 134 14.27 15.65 -13.40
C ARG A 134 14.88 17.05 -13.46
N GLN A 135 15.60 17.46 -12.42
CA GLN A 135 16.27 18.75 -12.37
C GLN A 135 17.40 18.83 -13.41
N SER A 136 18.23 17.80 -13.55
CA SER A 136 19.29 17.80 -14.56
C SER A 136 18.73 17.87 -15.99
N ARG A 137 17.61 17.20 -16.28
CA ARG A 137 16.92 17.31 -17.58
C ARG A 137 16.33 18.69 -17.83
N ALA A 138 15.84 19.36 -16.79
CA ALA A 138 15.28 20.71 -16.91
C ALA A 138 16.34 21.79 -17.12
N ILE A 139 17.60 21.52 -16.76
CA ILE A 139 18.74 22.43 -16.98
C ILE A 139 19.31 22.30 -18.40
N ILE A 140 19.06 21.17 -19.08
CA ILE A 140 19.57 20.86 -20.43
C ILE A 140 18.57 21.30 -21.53
N VAL A 141 17.36 21.74 -21.16
CA VAL A 141 16.33 22.27 -22.06
C VAL A 141 16.26 23.77 -21.92
#